data_AF-A0A0L0SI97-F1
#
_entry.id   AF-A0A0L0SI97-F1
#
_cell.length_a   1.000
_cell.length_b   1.000
_cell.length_c   1.000
_cell.angle_alpha   90.00
_cell.angle_beta   90.00
_cell.angle_gamma   90.00
#
_symmetry.space_group_name_H-M   'P 1'
#
loop_
_entity.id
_entity.type
_entity.pdbx_description
1 polymer ?
#
loop_
_entity_poly.entity_id
_entity_poly.type
_entity_poly.pdbx_seq_one_letter_code
_entity_poly.pdbx_strand_id
1 'polypeptide(L)'
;MADAVPTTPPVAIQLLEPTSLWQGLTWAGTITTLLTFTTVAVLLTRRYLQRTTMDTEAFLTARGTQAWPRIAWSFYAGALGAWAIATPANMAATGGIIGLISYAVSTAIPVILVSFAGEKITQALPRPLSLSDFVLWRYGRVAQIFVAIICLLNMSLFVISEFSTMGSIMESFVKSSQYPIIVVVGLLTAGYTAFGGLIISIVTDQMQGIFSMILFVVLVLYLAIGFRPDLPPFPSETLGATEYGWTTLFTLPCSLIASTFFSEANWQRVWAAESKTALRKGALGGALLIVTVMTLFGLAGLLAMWAYAPSLDAQPQYANLLLFYSLGHDQYTWIGALMVMLAVTMNQGAVDSIQNAITATISANLFRTKSLTAVRVAVLVINIPLMVIGFFTLPALNLFLITNLLTTGTFIPLLSGLADIDRRYVSGYAMMFASVAAAVSLTVYGWIHEAEFGAGFIWAWWGNGYDLYAFLVPLVASIVGLIVWVACAEVLFRVAGIQGQAYSAEMKAVLDRMQAMPVGAASAETVVIGAAGEDETKKVEA
;
A
#
# COMPACT_ATOMS: atom_id res chain seq x y z
N MET A 1 14.35 9.09 -53.11
CA MET A 1 13.30 9.90 -52.46
C MET A 1 13.25 9.43 -51.02
N ALA A 2 13.98 10.11 -50.16
CA ALA A 2 13.93 9.93 -48.72
C ALA A 2 12.89 10.93 -48.23
N ASP A 3 11.69 10.45 -47.87
CA ASP A 3 10.68 11.30 -47.28
C ASP A 3 11.17 11.73 -45.90
N ALA A 4 11.46 13.02 -45.79
CA ALA A 4 11.72 13.67 -44.52
C ALA A 4 10.47 13.53 -43.65
N VAL A 5 10.52 12.65 -42.66
CA VAL A 5 9.56 12.66 -41.55
C VAL A 5 9.67 14.06 -40.93
N PRO A 6 8.59 14.85 -40.89
CA PRO A 6 8.63 16.14 -40.23
C PRO A 6 8.86 15.88 -38.74
N THR A 7 10.09 16.10 -38.28
CA THR A 7 10.43 16.13 -36.86
C THR A 7 9.90 17.44 -36.30
N THR A 8 8.61 17.53 -36.03
CA THR A 8 8.12 18.52 -35.07
C THR A 8 8.84 18.23 -33.76
N PRO A 9 9.66 19.16 -33.25
CA PRO A 9 10.32 18.94 -31.96
C PRO A 9 9.24 18.77 -30.89
N PRO A 10 9.44 17.88 -29.91
CA PRO A 10 8.52 17.76 -28.80
C PRO A 10 8.30 19.12 -28.15
N VAL A 11 7.04 19.45 -27.86
CA VAL A 11 6.68 20.72 -27.23
C VAL A 11 7.24 20.71 -25.81
N ALA A 12 8.31 21.46 -25.57
CA ALA A 12 8.88 21.61 -24.24
C ALA A 12 7.84 22.30 -23.33
N ILE A 13 7.19 21.54 -22.46
CA ILE A 13 6.32 22.13 -21.43
C ILE A 13 7.21 22.63 -20.29
N GLN A 14 7.30 23.95 -20.15
CA GLN A 14 7.61 24.57 -18.86
C GLN A 14 6.31 24.66 -18.05
N LEU A 15 6.33 24.21 -16.80
CA LEU A 15 5.21 24.44 -15.88
C LEU A 15 4.98 25.96 -15.77
N LEU A 16 3.86 26.44 -16.31
CA LEU A 16 3.47 27.85 -16.22
C LEU A 16 3.29 28.25 -14.74
N GLU A 17 3.38 29.54 -14.45
CA GLU A 17 3.07 30.02 -13.10
C GLU A 17 1.54 30.06 -12.90
N PRO A 18 0.98 29.36 -11.88
CA PRO A 18 -0.44 29.40 -11.61
C PRO A 18 -0.87 30.78 -11.10
N THR A 19 -2.11 31.16 -11.41
CA THR A 19 -2.70 32.37 -10.81
C THR A 19 -2.96 32.19 -9.32
N SER A 20 -2.85 33.26 -8.54
CA SER A 20 -3.15 33.26 -7.11
C SER A 20 -4.59 32.81 -6.80
N LEU A 21 -5.55 33.15 -7.67
CA LEU A 21 -6.93 32.68 -7.57
C LEU A 21 -7.01 31.16 -7.71
N TRP A 22 -6.36 30.57 -8.71
CA TRP A 22 -6.35 29.12 -8.90
C TRP A 22 -5.70 28.42 -7.70
N GLN A 23 -4.57 28.93 -7.20
CA GLN A 23 -3.92 28.39 -6.00
C GLN A 23 -4.87 28.44 -4.79
N GLY A 24 -5.53 29.58 -4.57
CA GLY A 24 -6.49 29.75 -3.48
C GLY A 24 -7.69 28.80 -3.56
N LEU A 25 -8.24 28.60 -4.76
CA LEU A 25 -9.33 27.66 -5.01
C LEU A 25 -8.89 26.20 -4.81
N THR A 26 -7.69 25.84 -5.29
CA THR A 26 -7.12 24.50 -5.08
C THR A 26 -6.93 24.21 -3.60
N TRP A 27 -6.38 25.16 -2.84
CA TRP A 27 -6.26 25.03 -1.38
C TRP A 27 -7.63 24.92 -0.70
N ALA A 28 -8.57 25.81 -1.04
CA ALA A 28 -9.90 25.79 -0.45
C ALA A 28 -10.61 24.45 -0.71
N GLY A 29 -10.56 23.93 -1.95
CA GLY A 29 -11.09 22.62 -2.31
C GLY A 29 -10.44 21.49 -1.52
N THR A 30 -9.11 21.46 -1.50
CA THR A 30 -8.32 20.43 -0.79
C THR A 30 -8.65 20.40 0.70
N ILE A 31 -8.62 21.55 1.38
CA ILE A 31 -8.93 21.65 2.82
C ILE A 31 -10.39 21.31 3.10
N THR A 32 -11.32 21.77 2.24
CA THR A 32 -12.75 21.44 2.39
C THR A 32 -12.97 19.94 2.29
N THR A 33 -12.35 19.26 1.33
CA THR A 33 -12.41 17.81 1.18
C THR A 33 -11.91 17.09 2.43
N LEU A 34 -10.72 17.46 2.93
CA LEU A 34 -10.14 16.88 4.14
C LEU A 34 -11.02 17.07 5.38
N LEU A 35 -11.51 18.30 5.60
CA LEU A 35 -12.38 18.61 6.73
C LEU A 35 -13.73 17.92 6.61
N THR A 36 -14.28 17.76 5.40
CA THR A 36 -15.55 17.06 5.16
C THR A 36 -15.42 15.61 5.55
N PHE A 37 -14.42 14.89 5.03
CA PHE A 37 -14.22 13.48 5.39
C PHE A 37 -13.91 13.31 6.88
N THR A 38 -13.10 14.19 7.47
CA THR A 38 -12.82 14.16 8.90
C THR A 38 -14.08 14.36 9.73
N THR A 39 -14.92 15.34 9.37
CA THR A 39 -16.18 15.62 10.05
C THR A 39 -17.12 14.43 9.95
N VAL A 40 -17.25 13.84 8.75
CA VAL A 40 -18.05 12.63 8.54
C VAL A 40 -17.52 11.46 9.39
N ALA A 41 -16.20 11.23 9.41
CA ALA A 41 -15.59 10.17 10.21
C ALA A 41 -15.88 10.34 11.71
N VAL A 42 -15.76 11.57 12.22
CA VAL A 42 -16.09 11.90 13.62
C VAL A 42 -17.58 11.68 13.92
N LEU A 43 -18.48 12.10 13.02
CA LEU A 43 -19.92 11.89 13.17
C LEU A 43 -20.29 10.39 13.15
N LEU A 44 -19.68 9.62 12.26
CA LEU A 44 -19.85 8.16 12.19
C LEU A 44 -19.34 7.49 13.46
N THR A 45 -18.17 7.90 13.96
CA THR A 45 -17.62 7.41 15.23
C THR A 45 -18.56 7.69 16.39
N ARG A 46 -19.08 8.93 16.49
CA ARG A 46 -20.04 9.30 17.54
C ARG A 46 -21.31 8.46 17.47
N ARG A 47 -21.90 8.27 16.27
CA ARG A 47 -23.09 7.44 16.08
C ARG A 47 -22.85 5.98 16.43
N TYR A 48 -21.66 5.45 16.13
CA TYR A 48 -21.27 4.10 16.50
C TYR A 48 -21.17 3.95 18.02
N LEU A 49 -20.46 4.85 18.69
CA LEU A 49 -20.28 4.84 20.15
C LEU A 49 -21.57 5.09 20.94
N GLN A 50 -22.59 5.69 20.32
CA GLN A 50 -23.93 5.81 20.93
C GLN A 50 -24.68 4.47 20.96
N ARG A 51 -24.36 3.55 20.05
CA ARG A 51 -25.06 2.26 19.89
C ARG A 51 -24.32 1.10 20.53
N THR A 52 -22.99 1.19 20.64
CA THR A 52 -22.18 0.11 21.19
C THR A 52 -20.89 0.63 21.84
N THR A 53 -20.28 -0.18 22.69
CA THR A 53 -18.97 0.10 23.29
C THR A 53 -17.85 -0.51 22.44
N MET A 54 -16.83 0.28 22.13
CA MET A 54 -15.70 -0.18 21.31
C MET A 54 -14.58 -0.72 22.21
N ASP A 55 -14.35 -2.03 22.17
CA ASP A 55 -13.20 -2.66 22.79
C ASP A 55 -11.97 -2.64 21.87
N THR A 56 -10.84 -3.18 22.36
CA THR A 56 -9.58 -3.15 21.60
C THR A 56 -9.61 -4.10 20.39
N GLU A 57 -10.30 -5.24 20.48
CA GLU A 57 -10.41 -6.16 19.34
C GLU A 57 -11.27 -5.56 18.21
N ALA A 58 -12.42 -4.99 18.56
CA ALA A 58 -13.30 -4.29 17.62
C ALA A 58 -12.60 -3.10 16.98
N PHE A 59 -11.84 -2.33 17.76
CA PHE A 59 -11.02 -1.21 17.27
C PHE A 59 -9.98 -1.65 16.23
N LEU A 60 -9.37 -2.82 16.42
CA LEU A 60 -8.25 -3.29 15.59
C LEU A 60 -8.65 -4.15 14.39
N THR A 61 -9.74 -4.91 14.48
CA THR A 61 -10.04 -5.98 13.53
C THR A 61 -11.39 -5.85 12.83
N ALA A 62 -12.34 -5.09 13.39
CA ALA A 62 -13.69 -5.00 12.84
C ALA A 62 -14.29 -6.38 12.48
N ARG A 63 -13.94 -7.42 13.27
CA ARG A 63 -13.95 -8.80 12.79
C ARG A 63 -15.31 -9.25 12.28
N GLY A 64 -15.35 -9.78 11.07
CA GLY A 64 -16.54 -10.42 10.52
C GLY A 64 -17.73 -9.48 10.32
N THR A 65 -17.52 -8.17 10.24
CA THR A 65 -18.61 -7.17 10.19
C THR A 65 -18.85 -6.59 8.80
N GLN A 66 -17.94 -6.80 7.85
CA GLN A 66 -17.93 -6.06 6.59
C GLN A 66 -18.33 -6.93 5.39
N ALA A 67 -19.37 -6.48 4.69
CA ALA A 67 -19.84 -7.07 3.44
C ALA A 67 -18.88 -6.79 2.27
N TRP A 68 -19.00 -7.61 1.22
CA TRP A 68 -18.08 -7.59 0.09
C TRP A 68 -17.88 -6.22 -0.61
N PRO A 69 -18.89 -5.33 -0.77
CA PRO A 69 -18.66 -4.05 -1.44
C PRO A 69 -17.77 -3.12 -0.61
N ARG A 70 -17.93 -3.15 0.72
CA ARG A 70 -17.10 -2.35 1.63
C ARG A 70 -15.66 -2.84 1.62
N ILE A 71 -15.47 -4.16 1.62
CA ILE A 71 -14.14 -4.76 1.48
C ILE A 71 -13.51 -4.38 0.13
N ALA A 72 -14.27 -4.39 -0.97
CA ALA A 72 -13.76 -3.97 -2.29
C ALA A 72 -13.27 -2.52 -2.29
N TRP A 73 -14.11 -1.59 -1.81
CA TRP A 73 -13.71 -0.19 -1.74
C TRP A 73 -12.58 0.06 -0.75
N SER A 74 -12.52 -0.70 0.34
CA SER A 74 -11.44 -0.61 1.31
C SER A 74 -10.12 -1.15 0.76
N PHE A 75 -10.11 -2.24 0.00
CA PHE A 75 -8.91 -2.66 -0.73
C PHE A 75 -8.48 -1.61 -1.75
N TYR A 76 -9.42 -1.03 -2.48
CA TYR A 76 -9.14 0.05 -3.43
C TYR A 76 -8.51 1.28 -2.74
N ALA A 77 -9.19 1.85 -1.74
CA ALA A 77 -8.76 3.07 -1.06
C ALA A 77 -7.46 2.88 -0.25
N GLY A 78 -7.29 1.70 0.38
CA GLY A 78 -6.08 1.38 1.12
C GLY A 78 -4.86 1.12 0.23
N ALA A 79 -5.07 0.64 -1.00
CA ALA A 79 -3.99 0.38 -1.95
C ALA A 79 -3.58 1.64 -2.73
N LEU A 80 -4.53 2.55 -3.00
CA LEU A 80 -4.33 3.70 -3.86
C LEU A 80 -4.15 4.99 -3.07
N GLY A 81 -2.90 5.45 -2.98
CA GLY A 81 -2.53 6.75 -2.43
C GLY A 81 -2.34 7.85 -3.48
N ALA A 82 -1.94 9.04 -3.06
CA ALA A 82 -1.49 10.11 -3.96
C ALA A 82 -0.32 9.65 -4.84
N TRP A 83 0.53 8.73 -4.35
CA TRP A 83 1.62 8.13 -5.13
C TRP A 83 1.14 7.51 -6.46
N ALA A 84 -0.12 7.06 -6.53
CA ALA A 84 -0.68 6.42 -7.71
C ALA A 84 -0.88 7.37 -8.90
N ILE A 85 -0.90 8.68 -8.66
CA ILE A 85 -0.89 9.69 -9.74
C ILE A 85 0.45 9.72 -10.47
N ALA A 86 1.53 9.43 -9.75
CA ALA A 86 2.90 9.60 -10.20
C ALA A 86 3.53 8.30 -10.71
N THR A 87 3.50 7.26 -9.89
CA THR A 87 4.33 6.06 -10.12
C THR A 87 3.93 5.23 -11.34
N PRO A 88 2.64 4.92 -11.65
CA PRO A 88 2.32 4.19 -12.87
C PRO A 88 2.65 5.01 -14.12
N ALA A 89 2.50 6.35 -14.06
CA ALA A 89 2.90 7.25 -15.14
C ALA A 89 4.42 7.22 -15.36
N ASN A 90 5.22 7.27 -14.28
CA ASN A 90 6.67 7.11 -14.34
C ASN A 90 7.09 5.76 -14.91
N MET A 91 6.45 4.68 -14.47
CA MET A 91 6.78 3.33 -14.93
C MET A 91 6.39 3.11 -16.39
N ALA A 92 5.32 3.75 -16.87
CA ALA A 92 4.96 3.75 -18.28
C ALA A 92 5.93 4.59 -19.13
N ALA A 93 6.49 5.67 -18.55
CA ALA A 93 7.48 6.51 -19.23
C ALA A 93 8.84 5.82 -19.40
N THR A 94 9.26 4.99 -18.44
CA THR A 94 10.55 4.27 -18.50
C THR A 94 10.42 2.88 -19.11
N GLY A 95 9.35 2.14 -18.79
CA GLY A 95 9.11 0.77 -19.24
C GLY A 95 8.18 0.63 -20.45
N GLY A 96 7.69 1.74 -21.01
CA GLY A 96 6.76 1.75 -22.14
C GLY A 96 5.44 1.05 -21.84
N ILE A 97 4.78 0.55 -22.89
CA ILE A 97 3.50 -0.16 -22.81
C ILE A 97 3.62 -1.40 -21.90
N ILE A 98 4.74 -2.11 -21.94
CA ILE A 98 4.93 -3.31 -21.11
C ILE A 98 5.07 -2.93 -19.64
N GLY A 99 5.84 -1.87 -19.32
CA GLY A 99 5.95 -1.35 -17.96
C GLY A 99 4.61 -0.91 -17.38
N LEU A 100 3.78 -0.24 -18.19
CA LEU A 100 2.41 0.13 -17.83
C LEU A 100 1.57 -1.10 -17.46
N ILE A 101 1.47 -2.07 -18.38
CA ILE A 101 0.65 -3.27 -18.19
C ILE A 101 1.16 -4.06 -16.97
N SER A 102 2.47 -4.22 -16.88
CA SER A 102 3.11 -4.92 -15.77
C SER A 102 2.75 -4.28 -14.44
N TYR A 103 2.87 -2.96 -14.31
CA TYR A 103 2.55 -2.25 -13.08
C TYR A 103 1.07 -2.36 -12.70
N ALA A 104 0.17 -2.15 -13.67
CA ALA A 104 -1.27 -2.23 -13.42
C ALA A 104 -1.70 -3.63 -12.97
N VAL A 105 -1.18 -4.69 -13.58
CA VAL A 105 -1.47 -6.08 -13.18
C VAL A 105 -0.83 -6.42 -11.83
N SER A 106 0.42 -6.01 -11.62
CA SER A 106 1.20 -6.32 -10.41
C SER A 106 0.66 -5.65 -9.15
N THR A 107 -0.04 -4.52 -9.28
CA THR A 107 -0.70 -3.84 -8.14
C THR A 107 -1.98 -4.55 -7.69
N ALA A 108 -2.63 -5.32 -8.56
CA ALA A 108 -3.91 -5.96 -8.27
C ALA A 108 -3.80 -7.43 -7.82
N ILE A 109 -2.83 -8.18 -8.37
CA ILE A 109 -2.54 -9.57 -7.97
C ILE A 109 -2.41 -9.73 -6.43
N PRO A 110 -1.70 -8.84 -5.70
CA PRO A 110 -1.47 -9.01 -4.27
C PRO A 110 -2.75 -9.06 -3.44
N VAL A 111 -3.76 -8.26 -3.79
CA VAL A 111 -5.07 -8.23 -3.12
C VAL A 111 -5.77 -9.58 -3.22
N ILE A 112 -5.68 -10.22 -4.40
CA ILE A 112 -6.24 -11.56 -4.61
C ILE A 112 -5.45 -12.59 -3.80
N LEU A 113 -4.12 -12.55 -3.84
CA LEU A 113 -3.28 -13.52 -3.13
C LEU A 113 -3.41 -13.41 -1.60
N VAL A 114 -3.50 -12.21 -1.04
CA VAL A 114 -3.70 -12.01 0.40
C VAL A 114 -5.05 -12.55 0.84
N SER A 115 -6.07 -12.49 -0.02
CA SER A 115 -7.39 -13.06 0.27
C SER A 115 -7.32 -14.58 0.43
N PHE A 116 -6.61 -15.29 -0.46
CA PHE A 116 -6.42 -16.73 -0.38
C PHE A 116 -5.53 -17.14 0.79
N ALA A 117 -4.44 -16.41 1.03
CA ALA A 117 -3.57 -16.65 2.18
C ALA A 117 -4.32 -16.44 3.50
N GLY A 118 -5.14 -15.39 3.56
CA GLY A 118 -6.02 -15.08 4.70
C GLY A 118 -7.00 -16.19 5.04
N GLU A 119 -7.64 -16.79 4.04
CA GLU A 119 -8.52 -17.95 4.25
C GLU A 119 -7.77 -19.15 4.81
N LYS A 120 -6.54 -19.41 4.34
CA LYS A 120 -5.70 -20.51 4.83
C LYS A 120 -5.24 -20.25 6.27
N ILE A 121 -4.85 -19.02 6.59
CA ILE A 121 -4.46 -18.63 7.95
C ILE A 121 -5.65 -18.76 8.89
N THR A 122 -6.83 -18.26 8.52
CA THR A 122 -8.03 -18.33 9.38
C THR A 122 -8.54 -19.76 9.59
N GLN A 123 -8.25 -20.70 8.68
CA GLN A 123 -8.53 -22.12 8.91
C GLN A 123 -7.62 -22.73 9.98
N ALA A 124 -6.36 -22.32 10.02
CA ALA A 124 -5.37 -22.83 10.97
C ALA A 124 -5.42 -22.13 12.32
N LEU A 125 -5.72 -20.82 12.30
CA LEU A 125 -5.77 -19.93 13.45
C LEU A 125 -7.10 -19.17 13.40
N PRO A 126 -8.16 -19.61 14.11
CA PRO A 126 -9.52 -19.10 13.91
C PRO A 126 -9.79 -17.63 14.25
N ARG A 127 -8.93 -16.97 15.06
CA ARG A 127 -9.11 -15.57 15.50
C ARG A 127 -7.79 -14.78 15.56
N PRO A 128 -7.06 -14.61 14.44
CA PRO A 128 -5.85 -13.80 14.45
C PRO A 128 -6.24 -12.32 14.65
N LEU A 129 -5.57 -11.60 15.54
CA LEU A 129 -5.70 -10.15 15.67
C LEU A 129 -4.80 -9.41 14.67
N SER A 130 -3.72 -10.07 14.25
CA SER A 130 -2.77 -9.53 13.28
C SER A 130 -2.00 -10.64 12.57
N LEU A 131 -1.28 -10.31 11.49
CA LEU A 131 -0.28 -11.21 10.90
C LEU A 131 0.77 -11.64 11.94
N SER A 132 1.10 -10.76 12.88
CA SER A 132 2.07 -11.04 13.94
C SER A 132 1.61 -12.20 14.83
N ASP A 133 0.31 -12.43 14.99
CA ASP A 133 -0.20 -13.59 15.75
C ASP A 133 0.06 -14.90 15.03
N PHE A 134 -0.12 -14.91 13.71
CA PHE A 134 0.26 -16.07 12.88
C PHE A 134 1.76 -16.33 13.00
N VAL A 135 2.61 -15.30 12.92
CA VAL A 135 4.07 -15.47 13.03
C VAL A 135 4.47 -15.95 14.43
N LEU A 136 3.86 -15.43 15.50
CA LEU A 136 4.09 -15.92 16.86
C LEU A 136 3.70 -17.39 16.97
N TRP A 137 2.50 -17.73 16.51
CA TRP A 137 1.98 -19.08 16.55
C TRP A 137 2.77 -20.05 15.66
N ARG A 138 3.39 -19.61 14.55
CA ARG A 138 4.11 -20.48 13.60
C ARG A 138 5.64 -20.49 13.77
N TYR A 139 6.25 -19.39 14.17
CA TYR A 139 7.71 -19.21 14.22
C TYR A 139 8.24 -18.74 15.57
N GLY A 140 7.37 -18.25 16.46
CA GLY A 140 7.73 -17.83 17.80
C GLY A 140 7.98 -16.34 17.95
N ARG A 141 8.28 -15.94 19.20
CA ARG A 141 8.31 -14.53 19.61
C ARG A 141 9.41 -13.71 18.95
N VAL A 142 10.60 -14.28 18.79
CA VAL A 142 11.72 -13.57 18.14
C VAL A 142 11.40 -13.31 16.67
N ALA A 143 10.88 -14.33 15.97
CA ALA A 143 10.43 -14.21 14.58
C ALA A 143 9.25 -13.25 14.44
N GLN A 144 8.32 -13.23 15.41
CA GLN A 144 7.22 -12.27 15.45
C GLN A 144 7.74 -10.83 15.47
N ILE A 145 8.68 -10.52 16.37
CA ILE A 145 9.25 -9.17 16.48
C ILE A 145 10.01 -8.82 15.20
N PHE A 146 10.78 -9.76 14.64
CA PHE A 146 11.49 -9.59 13.38
C PHE A 146 10.55 -9.20 12.24
N VAL A 147 9.48 -9.97 12.01
CA VAL A 147 8.48 -9.67 10.97
C VAL A 147 7.72 -8.38 11.27
N ALA A 148 7.38 -8.11 12.53
CA ALA A 148 6.71 -6.88 12.92
C ALA A 148 7.55 -5.64 12.60
N ILE A 149 8.87 -5.68 12.80
CA ILE A 149 9.78 -4.58 12.42
C ILE A 149 9.75 -4.35 10.91
N ILE A 150 9.80 -5.42 10.10
CA ILE A 150 9.71 -5.32 8.64
C ILE A 150 8.36 -4.72 8.21
N CYS A 151 7.25 -5.18 8.80
CA CYS A 151 5.93 -4.63 8.52
C CYS A 151 5.83 -3.15 8.90
N LEU A 152 6.34 -2.77 10.07
CA LEU A 152 6.35 -1.37 10.52
C LEU A 152 7.20 -0.49 9.61
N LEU A 153 8.37 -0.96 9.18
CA LEU A 153 9.21 -0.24 8.23
C LEU A 153 8.48 -0.05 6.89
N ASN A 154 7.89 -1.13 6.36
CA ASN A 154 7.13 -1.09 5.10
C ASN A 154 5.99 -0.08 5.14
N MET A 155 5.16 -0.14 6.17
CA MET A 155 4.04 0.78 6.37
C MET A 155 4.50 2.22 6.64
N SER A 156 5.60 2.41 7.39
CA SER A 156 6.15 3.74 7.66
C SER A 156 6.66 4.41 6.39
N LEU A 157 7.42 3.70 5.56
CA LEU A 157 7.89 4.23 4.28
C LEU A 157 6.73 4.50 3.31
N PHE A 158 5.66 3.70 3.37
CA PHE A 158 4.46 3.97 2.60
C PHE A 158 3.80 5.30 2.99
N VAL A 159 3.63 5.58 4.29
CA VAL A 159 3.09 6.85 4.77
C VAL A 159 4.02 8.03 4.43
N ILE A 160 5.33 7.85 4.56
CA ILE A 160 6.31 8.87 4.16
C ILE A 160 6.21 9.17 2.66
N SER A 161 6.04 8.13 1.82
CA SER A 161 5.84 8.27 0.38
C SER A 161 4.57 9.05 0.05
N GLU A 162 3.50 8.81 0.81
CA GLU A 162 2.24 9.55 0.68
C GLU A 162 2.38 11.03 1.04
N PHE A 163 3.03 11.34 2.16
CA PHE A 163 3.30 12.73 2.53
C PHE A 163 4.25 13.42 1.55
N SER A 164 5.29 12.72 1.11
CA SER A 164 6.27 13.23 0.15
C SER A 164 5.64 13.52 -1.21
N THR A 165 4.75 12.64 -1.68
CA THR A 165 4.04 12.86 -2.94
C THR A 165 3.12 14.07 -2.85
N MET A 166 2.36 14.20 -1.76
CA MET A 166 1.47 15.33 -1.57
C MET A 166 2.26 16.66 -1.45
N GLY A 167 3.38 16.65 -0.72
CA GLY A 167 4.29 17.78 -0.64
C GLY A 167 4.83 18.17 -2.02
N SER A 168 5.29 17.20 -2.81
CA SER A 168 5.81 17.42 -4.16
C SER A 168 4.74 17.98 -5.10
N ILE A 169 3.49 17.49 -5.05
CA ILE A 169 2.38 18.07 -5.83
C ILE A 169 2.15 19.54 -5.45
N MET A 170 2.16 19.89 -4.16
CA MET A 170 1.93 21.28 -3.73
C MET A 170 3.08 22.20 -4.14
N GLU A 171 4.33 21.77 -3.97
CA GLU A 171 5.51 22.56 -4.31
C GLU A 171 5.70 22.69 -5.81
N SER A 172 5.64 21.58 -6.53
CA SER A 172 6.05 21.54 -7.93
C SER A 172 4.92 21.90 -8.89
N PHE A 173 3.69 21.44 -8.62
CA PHE A 173 2.52 21.73 -9.47
C PHE A 173 1.76 22.96 -8.97
N VAL A 174 1.35 23.00 -7.70
CA VAL A 174 0.56 24.12 -7.17
C VAL A 174 1.40 25.39 -6.95
N LYS A 175 2.74 25.28 -6.93
CA LYS A 175 3.69 26.36 -6.62
C LYS A 175 3.41 26.99 -5.25
N SER A 176 3.15 26.15 -4.26
CA SER A 176 2.85 26.53 -2.89
C SER A 176 3.68 25.76 -1.87
N SER A 177 3.73 26.23 -0.63
CA SER A 177 4.49 25.56 0.43
C SER A 177 4.00 24.12 0.64
N GLN A 178 4.94 23.17 0.67
CA GLN A 178 4.68 21.74 0.88
C GLN A 178 4.29 21.38 2.32
N TYR A 179 4.77 22.13 3.33
CA TYR A 179 4.60 21.74 4.74
C TYR A 179 3.15 21.73 5.25
N PRO A 180 2.30 22.75 4.98
CA PRO A 180 0.96 22.81 5.57
C PRO A 180 0.07 21.64 5.15
N ILE A 181 0.15 21.17 3.90
CA ILE A 181 -0.70 20.06 3.46
C ILE A 181 -0.34 18.76 4.19
N ILE A 182 0.96 18.50 4.39
CA ILE A 182 1.44 17.29 5.07
C ILE A 182 0.95 17.28 6.52
N VAL A 183 1.07 18.42 7.21
CA VAL A 183 0.59 18.57 8.60
C VAL A 183 -0.92 18.40 8.69
N VAL A 184 -1.69 19.05 7.80
CA VAL A 184 -3.15 18.98 7.83
C VAL A 184 -3.63 17.56 7.56
N VAL A 185 -3.13 16.90 6.51
CA VAL A 185 -3.52 15.51 6.22
C VAL A 185 -3.15 14.61 7.39
N GLY A 186 -1.89 14.63 7.83
CA GLY A 186 -1.41 13.73 8.86
C GLY A 186 -2.09 13.89 10.22
N LEU A 187 -2.39 15.14 10.64
CA LEU A 187 -3.11 15.39 11.90
C LEU A 187 -4.59 15.02 11.80
N LEU A 188 -5.26 15.33 10.70
CA LEU A 188 -6.67 15.00 10.53
C LEU A 188 -6.88 13.48 10.47
N THR A 189 -6.09 12.77 9.66
CA THR A 189 -6.14 11.30 9.56
C THR A 189 -5.79 10.64 10.88
N ALA A 190 -4.70 11.05 11.54
CA ALA A 190 -4.31 10.47 12.82
C ALA A 190 -5.39 10.75 13.90
N GLY A 191 -6.00 11.93 13.87
CA GLY A 191 -7.07 12.34 14.76
C GLY A 191 -8.28 11.42 14.65
N TYR A 192 -8.94 11.35 13.48
CA TYR A 192 -10.15 10.54 13.36
C TYR A 192 -9.84 9.03 13.43
N THR A 193 -8.66 8.59 13.00
CA THR A 193 -8.20 7.20 13.14
C THR A 193 -8.07 6.79 14.61
N ALA A 194 -7.46 7.64 15.44
CA ALA A 194 -7.35 7.37 16.87
C ALA A 194 -8.73 7.24 17.54
N PHE A 195 -9.74 7.98 17.10
CA PHE A 195 -11.08 7.86 17.68
C PHE A 195 -11.88 6.68 17.14
N GLY A 196 -11.85 6.45 15.83
CA GLY A 196 -12.77 5.55 15.13
C GLY A 196 -12.27 4.12 14.92
N GLY A 197 -10.95 3.89 14.88
CA GLY A 197 -10.37 2.58 14.61
C GLY A 197 -10.73 2.03 13.22
N LEU A 198 -10.53 0.72 13.04
CA LEU A 198 -10.64 0.06 11.74
C LEU A 198 -12.06 0.11 11.16
N ILE A 199 -13.11 -0.04 11.98
CA ILE A 199 -14.50 0.00 11.50
C ILE A 199 -14.78 1.32 10.78
N ILE A 200 -14.37 2.43 11.39
CA ILE A 200 -14.58 3.76 10.82
C ILE A 200 -13.69 3.97 9.60
N SER A 201 -12.43 3.51 9.64
CA SER A 201 -11.53 3.53 8.47
C SER A 201 -12.11 2.79 7.27
N ILE A 202 -12.72 1.60 7.44
CA ILE A 202 -13.35 0.87 6.32
C ILE A 202 -14.56 1.61 5.74
N VAL A 203 -15.32 2.33 6.58
CA VAL A 203 -16.46 3.13 6.10
C VAL A 203 -15.98 4.40 5.40
N THR A 204 -14.96 5.07 5.93
CA THR A 204 -14.37 6.25 5.27
C THR A 204 -13.70 5.87 3.96
N ASP A 205 -13.00 4.73 3.92
CA ASP A 205 -12.45 4.14 2.71
C ASP A 205 -13.52 3.97 1.62
N GLN A 206 -14.71 3.48 1.98
CA GLN A 206 -15.80 3.35 1.02
C GLN A 206 -16.19 4.70 0.43
N MET A 207 -16.34 5.72 1.28
CA MET A 207 -16.76 7.05 0.85
C MET A 207 -15.67 7.75 0.02
N GLN A 208 -14.42 7.71 0.47
CA GLN A 208 -13.27 8.27 -0.23
C GLN A 208 -12.98 7.52 -1.52
N GLY A 209 -13.16 6.19 -1.53
CA GLY A 209 -13.02 5.33 -2.70
C GLY A 209 -14.04 5.69 -3.79
N ILE A 210 -15.31 5.84 -3.42
CA ILE A 210 -16.36 6.28 -4.35
C ILE A 210 -16.10 7.71 -4.84
N PHE A 211 -15.77 8.64 -3.95
CA PHE A 211 -15.52 10.04 -4.32
C PHE A 211 -14.31 10.18 -5.23
N SER A 212 -13.18 9.53 -4.91
CA SER A 212 -12.00 9.50 -5.78
C SER A 212 -12.30 8.84 -7.12
N MET A 213 -13.08 7.75 -7.17
CA MET A 213 -13.50 7.15 -8.44
C MET A 213 -14.34 8.12 -9.29
N ILE A 214 -15.24 8.90 -8.68
CA ILE A 214 -16.01 9.93 -9.41
C ILE A 214 -15.08 10.99 -9.99
N LEU A 215 -14.17 11.55 -9.18
CA LEU A 215 -13.19 12.54 -9.64
C LEU A 215 -12.31 11.97 -10.75
N PHE A 216 -11.89 10.72 -10.60
CA PHE A 216 -11.08 9.99 -11.58
C PHE A 216 -11.83 9.78 -12.90
N VAL A 217 -13.09 9.38 -12.89
CA VAL A 217 -13.90 9.26 -14.10
C VAL A 217 -14.05 10.61 -14.81
N VAL A 218 -14.27 11.69 -14.06
CA VAL A 218 -14.33 13.05 -14.63
C VAL A 218 -13.00 13.41 -15.31
N LEU A 219 -11.86 13.13 -14.67
CA LEU A 219 -10.54 13.34 -15.23
C LEU A 219 -10.33 12.54 -16.53
N VAL A 220 -10.68 11.26 -16.53
CA VAL A 220 -10.53 10.38 -17.70
C VAL A 220 -11.42 10.85 -18.86
N LEU A 221 -12.67 11.23 -18.59
CA LEU A 221 -13.57 11.78 -19.61
C LEU A 221 -13.05 13.09 -20.18
N TYR A 222 -12.52 13.98 -19.32
CA TYR A 222 -11.90 15.22 -19.76
C TYR A 222 -10.71 14.95 -20.68
N LEU A 223 -9.80 14.04 -20.30
CA LEU A 223 -8.66 13.65 -21.14
C LEU A 223 -9.14 13.01 -22.45
N ALA A 224 -10.10 12.10 -22.41
CA ALA A 224 -10.61 11.42 -23.60
C ALA A 224 -11.27 12.37 -24.63
N ILE A 225 -11.87 13.46 -24.16
CA ILE A 225 -12.53 14.46 -25.01
C ILE A 225 -11.51 15.52 -25.47
N GLY A 226 -10.75 16.08 -24.53
CA GLY A 226 -9.91 17.27 -24.72
C GLY A 226 -8.48 16.98 -25.17
N PHE A 227 -7.94 15.79 -24.92
CA PHE A 227 -6.59 15.44 -25.36
C PHE A 227 -6.56 15.11 -26.86
N ARG A 228 -6.31 16.13 -27.66
CA ARG A 228 -6.19 16.05 -29.13
C ARG A 228 -4.89 16.70 -29.65
N PRO A 229 -3.71 16.42 -29.07
CA PRO A 229 -2.47 16.91 -29.66
C PRO A 229 -2.20 16.22 -31.00
N ASP A 230 -1.51 16.92 -31.91
CA ASP A 230 -0.92 16.30 -33.09
C ASP A 230 0.27 15.45 -32.64
N LEU A 231 0.03 14.14 -32.52
CA LEU A 231 1.03 13.19 -32.04
C LEU A 231 2.00 12.81 -33.16
N PRO A 232 3.32 12.81 -32.92
CA PRO A 232 4.28 12.24 -33.84
C PRO A 232 4.05 10.73 -33.99
N PRO A 233 4.69 10.05 -34.97
CA PRO A 233 4.69 8.59 -35.02
C PRO A 233 5.04 7.97 -33.66
N PHE A 234 4.34 6.91 -33.27
CA PHE A 234 4.54 6.30 -31.96
C PHE A 234 5.99 5.80 -31.82
N PRO A 235 6.75 6.26 -30.80
CA PRO A 235 8.15 5.89 -30.64
C PRO A 235 8.25 4.48 -30.04
N SER A 236 8.16 3.46 -30.89
CA SER A 236 8.13 2.05 -30.49
C SER A 236 9.38 1.59 -29.72
N GLU A 237 10.53 2.21 -29.98
CA GLU A 237 11.79 1.86 -29.33
C GLU A 237 11.84 2.27 -27.84
N THR A 238 11.22 3.39 -27.47
CA THR A 238 11.28 3.95 -26.11
C THR A 238 9.97 3.80 -25.33
N LEU A 239 8.82 3.83 -26.00
CA LEU A 239 7.50 3.70 -25.36
C LEU A 239 6.77 2.41 -25.71
N GLY A 240 7.29 1.61 -26.64
CA GLY A 240 6.73 0.31 -27.01
C GLY A 240 7.12 -0.81 -26.04
N ALA A 241 7.60 -1.92 -26.58
CA ALA A 241 8.04 -3.08 -25.80
C ALA A 241 9.53 -2.99 -25.50
N THR A 242 9.90 -2.14 -24.53
CA THR A 242 11.29 -1.91 -24.14
C THR A 242 11.88 -3.09 -23.37
N GLU A 243 13.21 -3.24 -23.42
CA GLU A 243 13.94 -4.27 -22.65
C GLU A 243 13.65 -4.15 -21.15
N TYR A 244 13.74 -2.93 -20.62
CA TYR A 244 13.39 -2.64 -19.22
C TYR A 244 11.93 -3.02 -18.93
N GLY A 245 11.00 -2.68 -19.83
CA GLY A 245 9.59 -3.08 -19.75
C GLY A 245 9.43 -4.58 -19.54
N TRP A 246 10.15 -5.43 -20.29
CA TRP A 246 10.12 -6.88 -20.10
C TRP A 246 10.62 -7.32 -18.73
N THR A 247 11.67 -6.70 -18.19
CA THR A 247 12.17 -7.04 -16.84
C THR A 247 11.13 -6.73 -15.76
N THR A 248 10.29 -5.71 -15.96
CA THR A 248 9.26 -5.35 -14.97
C THR A 248 8.21 -6.44 -14.76
N LEU A 249 7.99 -7.33 -15.73
CA LEU A 249 7.05 -8.45 -15.59
C LEU A 249 7.44 -9.44 -14.50
N PHE A 250 8.71 -9.45 -14.09
CA PHE A 250 9.17 -10.20 -12.93
C PHE A 250 9.31 -9.30 -11.69
N THR A 251 9.97 -8.15 -11.83
CA THR A 251 10.34 -7.33 -10.67
C THR A 251 9.12 -6.75 -9.96
N LEU A 252 8.12 -6.26 -10.71
CA LEU A 252 6.94 -5.64 -10.11
C LEU A 252 6.02 -6.63 -9.39
N PRO A 253 5.68 -7.82 -9.94
CA PRO A 253 4.94 -8.80 -9.15
C PRO A 253 5.71 -9.22 -7.90
N CYS A 254 6.99 -9.54 -8.00
CA CYS A 254 7.81 -9.94 -6.85
C CYS A 254 7.81 -8.87 -5.75
N SER A 255 8.00 -7.61 -6.17
CA SER A 255 8.00 -6.44 -5.31
C SER A 255 6.65 -6.24 -4.60
N LEU A 256 5.57 -6.09 -5.37
CA LEU A 256 4.28 -5.66 -4.86
C LEU A 256 3.56 -6.78 -4.10
N ILE A 257 3.73 -8.04 -4.51
CA ILE A 257 3.19 -9.19 -3.76
C ILE A 257 3.87 -9.27 -2.41
N ALA A 258 5.20 -9.21 -2.38
CA ALA A 258 5.95 -9.30 -1.13
C ALA A 258 5.55 -8.17 -0.18
N SER A 259 5.64 -6.92 -0.61
CA SER A 259 5.30 -5.76 0.21
C SER A 259 3.87 -5.80 0.76
N THR A 260 2.89 -6.22 -0.05
CA THR A 260 1.48 -6.35 0.40
C THR A 260 1.33 -7.32 1.56
N PHE A 261 2.05 -8.45 1.54
CA PHE A 261 2.01 -9.44 2.61
C PHE A 261 2.64 -8.94 3.91
N PHE A 262 3.54 -7.95 3.84
CA PHE A 262 4.11 -7.28 5.02
C PHE A 262 3.38 -5.96 5.34
N SER A 263 2.11 -5.82 4.96
CA SER A 263 1.28 -4.67 5.31
C SER A 263 0.05 -5.13 6.08
N GLU A 264 -0.02 -4.76 7.37
CA GLU A 264 -1.14 -5.11 8.24
C GLU A 264 -2.45 -4.45 7.78
N ALA A 265 -2.39 -3.37 7.00
CA ALA A 265 -3.57 -2.74 6.42
C ALA A 265 -4.32 -3.71 5.49
N ASN A 266 -3.61 -4.50 4.71
CA ASN A 266 -4.21 -5.51 3.83
C ASN A 266 -4.81 -6.66 4.65
N TRP A 267 -4.12 -7.12 5.69
CA TRP A 267 -4.59 -8.17 6.58
C TRP A 267 -5.83 -7.77 7.37
N GLN A 268 -5.93 -6.53 7.82
CA GLN A 268 -7.11 -6.00 8.51
C GLN A 268 -8.39 -6.16 7.68
N ARG A 269 -8.34 -5.97 6.36
CA ARG A 269 -9.49 -6.19 5.45
C ARG A 269 -9.86 -7.66 5.33
N VAL A 270 -8.87 -8.56 5.39
CA VAL A 270 -9.10 -10.01 5.48
C VAL A 270 -9.85 -10.35 6.77
N TRP A 271 -9.43 -9.80 7.91
CA TRP A 271 -10.04 -10.08 9.22
C TRP A 271 -11.44 -9.47 9.36
N ALA A 272 -11.68 -8.32 8.74
CA ALA A 272 -12.95 -7.59 8.81
C ALA A 272 -14.07 -8.21 7.97
N ALA A 273 -13.73 -9.01 6.95
CA ALA A 273 -14.71 -9.60 6.04
C ALA A 273 -15.66 -10.57 6.77
N GLU A 274 -16.97 -10.42 6.54
CA GLU A 274 -18.02 -11.22 7.19
C GLU A 274 -17.99 -12.72 6.82
N SER A 275 -17.45 -13.05 5.65
CA SER A 275 -17.35 -14.41 5.16
C SER A 275 -16.23 -14.56 4.12
N LYS A 276 -15.81 -15.80 3.86
CA LYS A 276 -14.85 -16.11 2.79
C LYS A 276 -15.35 -15.67 1.42
N THR A 277 -16.65 -15.88 1.15
CA THR A 277 -17.28 -15.42 -0.10
C THR A 277 -17.24 -13.91 -0.22
N ALA A 278 -17.50 -13.19 0.87
CA ALA A 278 -17.43 -11.73 0.88
C ALA A 278 -15.99 -11.23 0.66
N LEU A 279 -15.01 -11.89 1.28
CA LEU A 279 -13.59 -11.60 1.09
C LEU A 279 -13.15 -11.81 -0.37
N ARG A 280 -13.47 -12.95 -0.99
CA ARG A 280 -13.10 -13.22 -2.40
C ARG A 280 -13.74 -12.25 -3.38
N LYS A 281 -15.05 -11.97 -3.22
CA LYS A 281 -15.76 -11.00 -4.07
C LYS A 281 -15.21 -9.59 -3.86
N GLY A 282 -14.95 -9.22 -2.60
CA GLY A 282 -14.35 -7.94 -2.23
C GLY A 282 -12.95 -7.77 -2.84
N ALA A 283 -12.09 -8.77 -2.69
CA ALA A 283 -10.75 -8.77 -3.27
C ALA A 283 -10.76 -8.69 -4.80
N LEU A 284 -11.63 -9.45 -5.48
CA LEU A 284 -11.78 -9.38 -6.93
C LEU A 284 -12.29 -8.00 -7.39
N GLY A 285 -13.30 -7.46 -6.71
CA GLY A 285 -13.83 -6.13 -7.01
C GLY A 285 -12.78 -5.03 -6.80
N GLY A 286 -12.08 -5.05 -5.66
CA GLY A 286 -10.99 -4.12 -5.37
C GLY A 286 -9.85 -4.22 -6.39
N ALA A 287 -9.42 -5.45 -6.72
CA ALA A 287 -8.40 -5.70 -7.73
C ALA A 287 -8.79 -5.11 -9.10
N LEU A 288 -10.03 -5.30 -9.55
CA LEU A 288 -10.51 -4.74 -10.82
C LEU A 288 -10.46 -3.21 -10.84
N LEU A 289 -10.89 -2.57 -9.74
CA LEU A 289 -10.82 -1.10 -9.61
C LEU A 289 -9.37 -0.61 -9.63
N ILE A 290 -8.47 -1.30 -8.92
CA ILE A 290 -7.03 -0.97 -8.89
C ILE A 290 -6.40 -1.09 -10.27
N VAL A 291 -6.58 -2.21 -10.98
CA VAL A 291 -6.05 -2.38 -12.36
C VAL A 291 -6.55 -1.25 -13.26
N THR A 292 -7.85 -0.92 -13.17
CA THR A 292 -8.48 0.10 -14.02
C THR A 292 -7.82 1.47 -13.80
N VAL A 293 -7.70 1.89 -12.55
CA VAL A 293 -7.10 3.20 -12.21
C VAL A 293 -5.62 3.25 -12.57
N MET A 294 -4.85 2.21 -12.23
CA MET A 294 -3.42 2.16 -12.54
C MET A 294 -3.13 2.13 -14.04
N THR A 295 -3.92 1.40 -14.82
CA THR A 295 -3.80 1.35 -16.28
C THR A 295 -3.98 2.73 -16.89
N LEU A 296 -5.00 3.45 -16.45
CA LEU A 296 -5.36 4.75 -17.00
C LEU A 296 -4.42 5.87 -16.55
N PHE A 297 -3.95 5.86 -15.30
CA PHE A 297 -2.88 6.78 -14.89
C PHE A 297 -1.57 6.49 -15.63
N GLY A 298 -1.20 5.22 -15.79
CA GLY A 298 -0.05 4.83 -16.60
C GLY A 298 -0.20 5.24 -18.06
N LEU A 299 -1.39 5.07 -18.64
CA LEU A 299 -1.70 5.49 -20.01
C LEU A 299 -1.55 7.00 -20.16
N ALA A 300 -2.06 7.78 -19.22
CA ALA A 300 -1.94 9.23 -19.28
C ALA A 300 -0.48 9.69 -19.15
N GLY A 301 0.34 9.02 -18.34
CA GLY A 301 1.80 9.23 -18.33
C GLY A 301 2.48 8.90 -19.66
N LEU A 302 2.10 7.78 -20.28
CA LEU A 302 2.59 7.38 -21.60
C LEU A 302 2.18 8.39 -22.69
N LEU A 303 0.94 8.88 -22.65
CA LEU A 303 0.45 9.93 -23.54
C LEU A 303 1.23 11.24 -23.36
N ALA A 304 1.57 11.60 -22.12
CA ALA A 304 2.38 12.78 -21.85
C ALA A 304 3.79 12.63 -22.45
N MET A 305 4.42 11.47 -22.30
CA MET A 305 5.72 11.18 -22.92
C MET A 305 5.66 11.20 -24.44
N TRP A 306 4.60 10.65 -25.03
CA TRP A 306 4.43 10.63 -26.47
C TRP A 306 4.18 12.02 -27.05
N ALA A 307 3.32 12.83 -26.40
CA ALA A 307 2.96 14.15 -26.90
C ALA A 307 4.04 15.21 -26.67
N TYR A 308 4.70 15.17 -25.51
CA TYR A 308 5.54 16.28 -25.06
C TYR A 308 7.02 15.93 -24.93
N ALA A 309 7.36 14.63 -25.09
CA ALA A 309 8.68 14.05 -24.81
C ALA A 309 9.52 14.92 -23.86
N PRO A 310 9.02 15.19 -22.62
CA PRO A 310 9.75 16.02 -21.69
C PRO A 310 11.07 15.29 -21.52
N SER A 311 12.17 15.92 -21.93
CA SER A 311 13.50 15.32 -21.78
C SER A 311 13.66 15.02 -20.29
N LEU A 312 13.53 13.75 -19.92
CA LEU A 312 13.71 13.27 -18.54
C LEU A 312 15.11 13.67 -18.03
N ASP A 313 16.06 13.81 -18.95
CA ASP A 313 17.41 14.29 -18.74
C ASP A 313 17.49 15.77 -18.32
N ALA A 314 16.52 16.61 -18.72
CA ALA A 314 16.59 18.04 -18.43
C ALA A 314 16.13 18.40 -17.02
N GLN A 315 15.23 17.62 -16.39
CA GLN A 315 14.82 17.81 -14.98
C GLN A 315 14.12 16.53 -14.44
N PRO A 316 14.85 15.57 -13.84
CA PRO A 316 14.29 14.36 -13.21
C PRO A 316 13.25 14.65 -12.12
N GLN A 317 13.28 15.87 -11.54
CA GLN A 317 12.46 16.30 -10.40
C GLN A 317 10.95 16.39 -10.67
N TYR A 318 10.51 16.32 -11.95
CA TYR A 318 9.09 16.43 -12.31
C TYR A 318 8.53 15.17 -13.00
N ALA A 319 9.30 14.10 -13.11
CA ALA A 319 8.82 12.86 -13.73
C ALA A 319 7.54 12.36 -13.02
N ASN A 320 7.51 12.43 -11.68
CA ASN A 320 6.34 12.10 -10.88
C ASN A 320 5.07 12.94 -11.17
N LEU A 321 5.16 13.99 -12.00
CA LEU A 321 4.04 14.84 -12.40
C LEU A 321 3.64 14.63 -13.87
N LEU A 322 4.11 13.56 -14.53
CA LEU A 322 3.76 13.24 -15.92
C LEU A 322 2.26 13.26 -16.21
N LEU A 323 1.43 12.86 -15.23
CA LEU A 323 -0.03 12.94 -15.37
C LEU A 323 -0.54 14.38 -15.56
N PHE A 324 0.08 15.37 -14.91
CA PHE A 324 -0.29 16.78 -15.08
C PHE A 324 0.13 17.31 -16.45
N TYR A 325 1.25 16.84 -16.99
CA TYR A 325 1.66 17.16 -18.37
C TYR A 325 0.67 16.65 -19.41
N SER A 326 -0.05 15.55 -19.15
CA SER A 326 -1.11 15.08 -20.05
C SER A 326 -2.30 16.04 -20.14
N LEU A 327 -2.39 17.06 -19.27
CA LEU A 327 -3.38 18.14 -19.39
C LEU A 327 -2.97 19.22 -20.42
N GLY A 328 -1.76 19.15 -20.97
CA GLY A 328 -1.27 20.08 -21.99
C GLY A 328 -0.94 21.47 -21.45
N HIS A 329 -1.25 22.52 -22.21
CA HIS A 329 -0.97 23.91 -21.81
C HIS A 329 -1.94 24.43 -20.74
N ASP A 330 -3.13 23.85 -20.61
CA ASP A 330 -4.22 24.33 -19.74
C ASP A 330 -4.28 23.60 -18.37
N GLN A 331 -3.11 23.27 -17.81
CA GLN A 331 -3.00 22.48 -16.57
C GLN A 331 -3.64 23.18 -15.36
N TYR A 332 -3.59 24.52 -15.34
CA TYR A 332 -4.10 25.37 -14.26
C TYR A 332 -5.57 25.75 -14.44
N THR A 333 -6.38 24.76 -14.81
CA THR A 333 -7.84 24.88 -14.92
C THR A 333 -8.54 24.17 -13.76
N TRP A 334 -9.87 24.17 -13.76
CA TRP A 334 -10.67 23.46 -12.75
C TRP A 334 -10.35 21.96 -12.72
N ILE A 335 -9.91 21.35 -13.83
CA ILE A 335 -9.54 19.93 -13.87
C ILE A 335 -8.22 19.67 -13.12
N GLY A 336 -7.24 20.57 -13.21
CA GLY A 336 -5.99 20.47 -12.44
C GLY A 336 -6.25 20.56 -10.95
N ALA A 337 -7.17 21.45 -10.54
CA ALA A 337 -7.62 21.53 -9.15
C ALA A 337 -8.34 20.23 -8.70
N LEU A 338 -9.16 19.62 -9.57
CA LEU A 338 -9.77 18.30 -9.29
C LEU A 338 -8.75 17.18 -9.20
N MET A 339 -7.66 17.22 -9.97
CA MET A 339 -6.58 16.24 -9.85
C MET A 339 -5.88 16.34 -8.49
N VAL A 340 -5.68 17.56 -7.97
CA VAL A 340 -5.16 17.76 -6.60
C VAL A 340 -6.16 17.27 -5.55
N MET A 341 -7.46 17.52 -5.74
CA MET A 341 -8.52 16.99 -4.86
C MET A 341 -8.62 15.45 -4.92
N LEU A 342 -8.38 14.85 -6.07
CA LEU A 342 -8.27 13.41 -6.24
C LEU A 342 -7.06 12.88 -5.47
N ALA A 343 -5.89 13.51 -5.65
CA ALA A 343 -4.65 13.17 -4.94
C ALA A 343 -4.87 13.18 -3.43
N VAL A 344 -5.42 14.26 -2.87
CA VAL A 344 -5.62 14.38 -1.42
C VAL A 344 -6.65 13.39 -0.89
N THR A 345 -7.69 13.07 -1.66
CA THR A 345 -8.71 12.07 -1.26
C THR A 345 -8.10 10.68 -1.16
N MET A 346 -7.33 10.28 -2.17
CA MET A 346 -6.61 9.00 -2.19
C MET A 346 -5.58 8.94 -1.06
N ASN A 347 -4.85 10.05 -0.86
CA ASN A 347 -3.88 10.19 0.22
C ASN A 347 -4.49 9.97 1.58
N GLN A 348 -5.63 10.62 1.84
CA GLN A 348 -6.29 10.54 3.13
C GLN A 348 -6.70 9.09 3.49
N GLY A 349 -7.30 8.35 2.54
CA GLY A 349 -7.71 6.96 2.77
C GLY A 349 -6.53 6.01 2.93
N ALA A 350 -5.51 6.14 2.08
CA ALA A 350 -4.32 5.29 2.18
C ALA A 350 -3.56 5.54 3.51
N VAL A 351 -3.41 6.81 3.91
CA VAL A 351 -2.75 7.18 5.17
C VAL A 351 -3.55 6.67 6.37
N ASP A 352 -4.87 6.85 6.43
CA ASP A 352 -5.67 6.39 7.58
C ASP A 352 -5.60 4.88 7.78
N SER A 353 -5.57 4.13 6.67
CA SER A 353 -5.52 2.68 6.66
C SER A 353 -4.18 2.18 7.18
N ILE A 354 -3.09 2.81 6.76
CA ILE A 354 -1.76 2.45 7.22
C ILE A 354 -1.53 2.90 8.67
N GLN A 355 -2.08 4.04 9.10
CA GLN A 355 -2.03 4.48 10.49
C GLN A 355 -2.74 3.51 11.44
N ASN A 356 -3.92 3.02 11.04
CA ASN A 356 -4.62 1.95 11.76
C ASN A 356 -3.77 0.67 11.84
N ALA A 357 -3.12 0.31 10.73
CA ALA A 357 -2.31 -0.90 10.64
C ALA A 357 -1.01 -0.85 11.46
N ILE A 358 -0.30 0.28 11.46
CA ILE A 358 0.87 0.54 12.32
C ILE A 358 0.47 0.40 13.78
N THR A 359 -0.65 1.02 14.14
CA THR A 359 -1.21 0.98 15.49
C THR A 359 -1.58 -0.45 15.89
N ALA A 360 -2.23 -1.20 15.01
CA ALA A 360 -2.58 -2.59 15.23
C ALA A 360 -1.34 -3.46 15.44
N THR A 361 -0.32 -3.27 14.59
CA THR A 361 0.94 -4.02 14.68
C THR A 361 1.64 -3.75 16.01
N ILE A 362 1.73 -2.49 16.43
CA ILE A 362 2.37 -2.13 17.70
C ILE A 362 1.54 -2.61 18.90
N SER A 363 0.21 -2.51 18.82
CA SER A 363 -0.68 -2.98 19.88
C SER A 363 -0.61 -4.49 20.06
N ALA A 364 -0.64 -5.24 18.95
CA ALA A 364 -0.53 -6.69 18.95
C ALA A 364 0.85 -7.19 19.40
N ASN A 365 1.91 -6.39 19.30
CA ASN A 365 3.27 -6.79 19.67
C ASN A 365 3.72 -6.30 21.04
N LEU A 366 3.45 -5.04 21.40
CA LEU A 366 3.99 -4.36 22.59
C LEU A 366 2.93 -4.08 23.67
N PHE A 367 1.67 -3.87 23.28
CA PHE A 367 0.62 -3.34 24.17
C PHE A 367 -0.59 -4.26 24.33
N ARG A 368 -0.42 -5.58 24.15
CA ARG A 368 -1.53 -6.58 24.18
C ARG A 368 -2.44 -6.53 25.42
N THR A 369 -1.98 -5.98 26.55
CA THR A 369 -2.73 -5.89 27.82
C THR A 369 -3.11 -4.47 28.22
N LYS A 370 -2.94 -3.48 27.33
CA LYS A 370 -3.05 -2.06 27.67
C LYS A 370 -4.41 -1.51 27.25
N SER A 371 -4.79 -0.40 27.88
CA SER A 371 -6.08 0.24 27.62
C SER A 371 -6.15 0.83 26.22
N LEU A 372 -7.37 0.93 25.68
CA LEU A 372 -7.64 1.57 24.39
C LEU A 372 -7.03 2.97 24.30
N THR A 373 -6.99 3.73 25.39
CA THR A 373 -6.33 5.05 25.45
C THR A 373 -4.85 5.00 25.06
N ALA A 374 -4.11 3.98 25.49
CA ALA A 374 -2.70 3.83 25.12
C ALA A 374 -2.54 3.59 23.60
N VAL A 375 -3.44 2.79 23.01
CA VAL A 375 -3.49 2.55 21.56
C VAL A 375 -3.75 3.85 20.80
N ARG A 376 -4.70 4.67 21.25
CA ARG A 376 -5.00 5.98 20.64
C ARG A 376 -3.83 6.96 20.70
N VAL A 377 -3.14 7.02 21.84
CA VAL A 377 -1.95 7.88 22.00
C VAL A 377 -0.81 7.41 21.10
N ALA A 378 -0.63 6.08 20.95
CA ALA A 378 0.38 5.54 20.05
C ALA A 378 0.18 6.00 18.59
N VAL A 379 -1.06 5.96 18.09
CA VAL A 379 -1.41 6.47 16.74
C VAL A 379 -0.87 7.89 16.56
N LEU A 380 -1.18 8.79 17.50
CA LEU A 380 -0.83 10.21 17.39
C LEU A 380 0.69 10.41 17.45
N VAL A 381 1.38 9.75 18.38
CA VAL A 381 2.82 9.92 18.60
C VAL A 381 3.64 9.38 17.43
N ILE A 382 3.28 8.22 16.89
CA ILE A 382 4.04 7.57 15.82
C ILE A 382 3.93 8.33 14.50
N ASN A 383 2.84 9.05 14.27
CA ASN A 383 2.65 9.82 13.03
C ASN A 383 3.53 11.08 12.96
N ILE A 384 3.92 11.66 14.09
CA ILE A 384 4.74 12.87 14.13
C ILE A 384 6.07 12.70 13.37
N PRO A 385 6.93 11.70 13.69
CA PRO A 385 8.17 11.52 12.95
C PRO A 385 7.96 11.19 11.47
N LEU A 386 6.88 10.47 11.12
CA LEU A 386 6.57 10.17 9.72
C LEU A 386 6.24 11.44 8.92
N MET A 387 5.49 12.37 9.51
CA MET A 387 5.22 13.69 8.91
C MET A 387 6.50 14.51 8.73
N VAL A 388 7.37 14.53 9.75
CA VAL A 388 8.66 15.25 9.69
C VAL A 388 9.54 14.72 8.57
N ILE A 389 9.61 13.40 8.38
CA ILE A 389 10.36 12.82 7.27
C ILE A 389 9.68 13.11 5.93
N GLY A 390 8.35 13.17 5.89
CA GLY A 390 7.58 13.56 4.70
C GLY A 390 7.92 14.97 4.17
N PHE A 391 8.41 15.88 5.02
CA PHE A 391 8.86 17.21 4.61
C PHE A 391 10.08 17.23 3.69
N PHE A 392 10.79 16.11 3.54
CA PHE A 392 11.92 15.99 2.63
C PHE A 392 11.52 15.62 1.19
N THR A 393 10.22 15.43 0.91
CA THR A 393 9.67 15.16 -0.43
C THR A 393 10.45 14.12 -1.23
N LEU A 394 10.82 13.03 -0.55
CA LEU A 394 11.62 11.96 -1.14
C LEU A 394 10.83 11.23 -2.26
N PRO A 395 11.51 10.76 -3.33
CA PRO A 395 10.83 10.06 -4.42
C PRO A 395 10.11 8.79 -3.96
N ALA A 396 8.82 8.68 -4.28
CA ALA A 396 7.96 7.57 -3.86
C ALA A 396 8.51 6.19 -4.26
N LEU A 397 9.00 6.04 -5.51
CA LEU A 397 9.55 4.77 -6.00
C LEU A 397 10.78 4.32 -5.20
N ASN A 398 11.67 5.24 -4.82
CA ASN A 398 12.87 4.93 -4.05
C ASN A 398 12.52 4.51 -2.61
N LEU A 399 11.54 5.17 -1.99
CA LEU A 399 11.04 4.78 -0.68
C LEU A 399 10.43 3.37 -0.70
N PHE A 400 9.62 3.06 -1.71
CA PHE A 400 9.06 1.72 -1.88
C PHE A 400 10.14 0.68 -2.17
N LEU A 401 11.17 1.02 -2.96
CA LEU A 401 12.23 0.09 -3.34
C LEU A 401 12.92 -0.56 -2.13
N ILE A 402 13.27 0.23 -1.10
CA ILE A 402 13.92 -0.28 0.11
C ILE A 402 13.12 -1.43 0.73
N THR A 403 11.82 -1.21 0.96
CA THR A 403 10.98 -2.20 1.65
C THR A 403 10.55 -3.32 0.71
N ASN A 404 10.38 -3.05 -0.57
CA ASN A 404 10.12 -4.08 -1.58
C ASN A 404 11.24 -5.12 -1.61
N LEU A 405 12.51 -4.70 -1.63
CA LEU A 405 13.66 -5.61 -1.64
C LEU A 405 13.76 -6.42 -0.34
N LEU A 406 13.61 -5.75 0.81
CA LEU A 406 13.62 -6.40 2.11
C LEU A 406 12.51 -7.45 2.25
N THR A 407 11.29 -7.08 1.82
CA THR A 407 10.13 -7.98 1.86
C THR A 407 10.25 -9.10 0.84
N THR A 408 10.78 -8.86 -0.37
CA THR A 408 11.04 -9.93 -1.36
C THR A 408 11.96 -11.00 -0.79
N GLY A 409 13.07 -10.62 -0.13
CA GLY A 409 13.97 -11.56 0.54
C GLY A 409 13.36 -12.30 1.75
N THR A 410 12.27 -11.78 2.31
CA THR A 410 11.59 -12.34 3.49
C THR A 410 10.31 -13.11 3.12
N PHE A 411 9.77 -12.89 1.93
CA PHE A 411 8.46 -13.39 1.50
C PHE A 411 8.38 -14.91 1.45
N ILE A 412 9.30 -15.57 0.73
CA ILE A 412 9.33 -17.03 0.64
C ILE A 412 9.60 -17.68 2.01
N PRO A 413 10.59 -17.21 2.81
CA PRO A 413 10.77 -17.66 4.18
C PRO A 413 9.50 -17.57 5.02
N LEU A 414 8.78 -16.44 4.99
CA LEU A 414 7.55 -16.27 5.74
C LEU A 414 6.43 -17.22 5.29
N LEU A 415 6.21 -17.36 3.97
CA LEU A 415 5.14 -18.21 3.43
C LEU A 415 5.40 -19.70 3.53
N SER A 416 6.67 -20.13 3.66
CA SER A 416 7.01 -21.53 3.85
C SER A 416 6.27 -22.17 5.03
N GLY A 417 5.95 -21.41 6.07
CA GLY A 417 5.18 -21.84 7.23
C GLY A 417 3.69 -22.06 6.96
N LEU A 418 3.14 -21.54 5.87
CA LEU A 418 1.81 -21.95 5.38
C LEU A 418 1.85 -23.31 4.70
N ALA A 419 2.99 -23.69 4.11
CA ALA A 419 3.17 -25.01 3.48
C ALA A 419 3.55 -26.07 4.53
N ASP A 420 4.39 -25.71 5.49
CA ASP A 420 4.82 -26.56 6.61
C ASP A 420 4.11 -26.14 7.90
N ILE A 421 2.78 -26.29 7.95
CA ILE A 421 1.98 -25.79 9.07
C ILE A 421 2.32 -26.50 10.39
N ASP A 422 2.69 -27.77 10.31
CA ASP A 422 3.06 -28.63 11.44
C ASP A 422 4.48 -28.37 11.97
N ARG A 423 5.23 -27.44 11.35
CA ARG A 423 6.60 -27.05 11.73
C ARG A 423 7.60 -28.20 11.65
N ARG A 424 7.42 -29.12 10.70
CA ARG A 424 8.26 -30.29 10.56
C ARG A 424 9.67 -29.94 10.08
N TYR A 425 9.80 -28.92 9.24
CA TYR A 425 11.06 -28.58 8.58
C TYR A 425 11.51 -27.15 8.88
N VAL A 426 10.62 -26.16 8.72
CA VAL A 426 11.00 -24.76 8.80
C VAL A 426 10.75 -24.20 10.20
N SER A 427 11.84 -23.92 10.92
CA SER A 427 11.80 -23.22 12.21
C SER A 427 11.78 -21.70 12.06
N GLY A 428 11.50 -20.96 13.14
CA GLY A 428 11.60 -19.49 13.14
C GLY A 428 13.01 -18.99 12.87
N TYR A 429 14.03 -19.70 13.38
CA TYR A 429 15.43 -19.37 13.09
C TYR A 429 15.78 -19.60 11.62
N ALA A 430 15.27 -20.67 11.00
CA ALA A 430 15.46 -20.93 9.57
C ALA A 430 14.90 -19.78 8.72
N MET A 431 13.67 -19.34 9.06
CA MET A 431 13.00 -18.24 8.38
C MET A 431 13.82 -16.95 8.50
N MET A 432 14.22 -16.57 9.71
CA MET A 432 15.01 -15.35 9.95
C MET A 432 16.39 -15.41 9.29
N PHE A 433 17.09 -16.55 9.39
CA PHE A 433 18.39 -16.73 8.76
C PHE A 433 18.31 -16.54 7.25
N ALA A 434 17.32 -17.15 6.60
CA ALA A 434 17.10 -16.99 5.17
C ALA A 434 16.82 -15.53 4.77
N SER A 435 16.02 -14.81 5.56
CA SER A 435 15.73 -13.39 5.30
C SER A 435 16.96 -12.49 5.47
N VAL A 436 17.77 -12.73 6.50
CA VAL A 436 19.03 -12.00 6.71
C VAL A 436 20.03 -12.33 5.60
N ALA A 437 20.16 -13.61 5.23
CA ALA A 437 21.02 -14.05 4.13
C ALA A 437 20.62 -13.39 2.81
N ALA A 438 19.32 -13.19 2.56
CA ALA A 438 18.83 -12.48 1.39
C ALA A 438 19.28 -11.00 1.37
N ALA A 439 19.10 -10.28 2.48
CA ALA A 439 19.52 -8.87 2.59
C ALA A 439 21.05 -8.70 2.48
N VAL A 440 21.82 -9.61 3.09
CA VAL A 440 23.28 -9.64 2.97
C VAL A 440 23.69 -9.93 1.52
N SER A 441 23.05 -10.90 0.87
CA SER A 441 23.38 -11.26 -0.52
C SER A 441 23.11 -10.11 -1.49
N LEU A 442 22.02 -9.37 -1.31
CA LEU A 442 21.74 -8.16 -2.10
C LEU A 442 22.81 -7.08 -1.88
N THR A 443 23.22 -6.87 -0.63
CA THR A 443 24.28 -5.88 -0.31
C THR A 443 25.62 -6.28 -0.91
N VAL A 444 25.99 -7.57 -0.84
CA VAL A 444 27.20 -8.11 -1.46
C VAL A 444 27.12 -7.99 -2.99
N TYR A 445 25.96 -8.28 -3.58
CA TYR A 445 25.77 -8.12 -5.02
C TYR A 445 25.93 -6.66 -5.46
N GLY A 446 25.34 -5.70 -4.73
CA GLY A 446 25.54 -4.28 -5.01
C GLY A 446 27.01 -3.86 -4.90
N TRP A 447 27.72 -4.33 -3.87
CA TRP A 447 29.16 -4.07 -3.74
C TRP A 447 29.96 -4.63 -4.94
N ILE A 448 29.65 -5.85 -5.39
CA ILE A 448 30.32 -6.43 -6.57
C ILE A 448 29.98 -5.65 -7.84
N HIS A 449 28.71 -5.23 -7.99
CA HIS A 449 28.22 -4.50 -9.17
C HIS A 449 28.90 -3.13 -9.34
N GLU A 450 28.99 -2.36 -8.27
CA GLU A 450 29.56 -0.99 -8.28
C GLU A 450 31.07 -0.95 -7.99
N ALA A 451 31.69 -2.09 -7.68
CA ALA A 451 33.09 -2.21 -7.25
C ALA A 451 33.49 -1.40 -5.99
N GLU A 452 32.57 -0.66 -5.38
CA GLU A 452 32.74 0.10 -4.15
C GLU A 452 31.58 -0.18 -3.19
N PHE A 453 31.86 -0.40 -1.90
CA PHE A 453 30.82 -0.72 -0.93
C PHE A 453 29.78 0.39 -0.76
N GLY A 454 30.21 1.66 -0.68
CA GLY A 454 29.31 2.81 -0.48
C GLY A 454 28.34 2.99 -1.65
N ALA A 455 28.88 3.08 -2.87
CA ALA A 455 28.09 3.15 -4.09
C ALA A 455 27.19 1.90 -4.26
N GLY A 456 27.74 0.72 -4.02
CA GLY A 456 27.01 -0.55 -4.10
C GLY A 456 25.85 -0.66 -3.12
N PHE A 457 26.00 -0.16 -1.90
CA PHE A 457 24.91 -0.13 -0.92
C PHE A 457 23.78 0.83 -1.35
N ILE A 458 24.14 2.02 -1.85
CA ILE A 458 23.18 3.00 -2.36
C ILE A 458 22.45 2.46 -3.59
N TRP A 459 23.17 1.85 -4.53
CA TRP A 459 22.59 1.19 -5.68
C TRP A 459 21.62 0.09 -5.24
N ALA A 460 22.07 -0.83 -4.38
CA ALA A 460 21.30 -1.97 -3.94
C ALA A 460 19.97 -1.59 -3.26
N TRP A 461 19.95 -0.57 -2.41
CA TRP A 461 18.79 -0.27 -1.57
C TRP A 461 18.00 0.98 -1.97
N TRP A 462 18.61 1.95 -2.67
CA TRP A 462 17.99 3.25 -2.95
C TRP A 462 17.80 3.53 -4.44
N GLY A 463 18.74 3.09 -5.29
CA GLY A 463 18.93 3.67 -6.62
C GLY A 463 18.92 2.71 -7.81
N ASN A 464 18.66 1.41 -7.64
CA ASN A 464 18.75 0.44 -8.75
C ASN A 464 17.62 0.50 -9.78
N GLY A 465 16.61 1.36 -9.61
CA GLY A 465 15.54 1.52 -10.60
C GLY A 465 14.71 0.25 -10.85
N TYR A 466 14.52 -0.60 -9.84
CA TYR A 466 13.84 -1.90 -9.98
C TYR A 466 14.56 -2.87 -10.94
N ASP A 467 15.90 -2.90 -10.88
CA ASP A 467 16.73 -3.84 -11.62
C ASP A 467 16.32 -5.32 -11.38
N LEU A 468 16.42 -6.13 -12.42
CA LEU A 468 16.05 -7.55 -12.40
C LEU A 468 16.84 -8.33 -11.34
N TYR A 469 18.16 -8.14 -11.31
CA TYR A 469 19.04 -8.90 -10.43
C TYR A 469 18.93 -8.43 -8.99
N ALA A 470 18.66 -7.14 -8.75
CA ALA A 470 18.38 -6.62 -7.42
C ALA A 470 17.21 -7.36 -6.74
N PHE A 471 16.21 -7.83 -7.49
CA PHE A 471 15.12 -8.67 -6.95
C PHE A 471 15.42 -10.17 -6.99
N LEU A 472 16.09 -10.65 -8.04
CA LEU A 472 16.39 -12.07 -8.20
C LEU A 472 17.36 -12.58 -7.12
N VAL A 473 18.41 -11.82 -6.83
CA VAL A 473 19.45 -12.19 -5.84
C VAL A 473 18.87 -12.45 -4.45
N PRO A 474 18.16 -11.51 -3.79
CA PRO A 474 17.59 -11.76 -2.48
C PRO A 474 16.53 -12.87 -2.51
N LEU A 475 15.73 -12.98 -3.58
CA LEU A 475 14.74 -14.05 -3.71
C LEU A 475 15.41 -15.43 -3.72
N VAL A 476 16.41 -15.64 -4.58
CA VAL A 476 17.16 -16.90 -4.67
C VAL A 476 17.94 -17.17 -3.39
N ALA A 477 18.62 -16.16 -2.84
CA ALA A 477 19.36 -16.28 -1.59
C ALA A 477 18.47 -16.68 -0.42
N SER A 478 17.23 -16.20 -0.36
CA SER A 478 16.26 -16.60 0.67
C SER A 478 15.91 -18.10 0.55
N ILE A 479 15.71 -18.61 -0.66
CA ILE A 479 15.39 -20.02 -0.91
C ILE A 479 16.59 -20.91 -0.55
N VAL A 480 17.78 -20.54 -1.02
CA VAL A 480 19.02 -21.26 -0.72
C VAL A 480 19.29 -21.24 0.78
N GLY A 481 19.12 -20.10 1.45
CA GLY A 481 19.29 -19.95 2.89
C GLY A 481 18.36 -20.86 3.69
N LEU A 482 17.10 -21.00 3.28
CA LEU A 482 16.16 -21.96 3.88
C LEU A 482 16.65 -23.40 3.71
N ILE A 483 17.00 -23.81 2.49
CA ILE A 483 17.42 -25.18 2.19
C ILE A 483 18.68 -25.53 2.98
N VAL A 484 19.67 -24.63 3.00
CA VAL A 484 20.92 -24.81 3.75
C VAL A 484 20.62 -24.97 5.24
N TRP A 485 19.80 -24.10 5.83
CA TRP A 485 19.47 -24.21 7.25
C TRP A 485 18.75 -25.52 7.58
N VAL A 486 17.74 -25.89 6.78
CA VAL A 486 16.98 -27.13 6.99
C VAL A 486 17.87 -28.36 6.85
N ALA A 487 18.74 -28.41 5.84
CA ALA A 487 19.69 -29.51 5.65
C ALA A 487 20.67 -29.61 6.83
N CYS A 488 21.25 -28.48 7.27
CA CYS A 488 22.14 -28.46 8.43
C CYS A 488 21.42 -28.90 9.72
N ALA A 489 20.19 -28.43 9.93
CA ALA A 489 19.38 -28.81 11.10
C ALA A 489 19.06 -30.31 11.11
N GLU A 490 18.71 -30.88 9.96
CA GLU A 490 18.45 -32.32 9.83
C GLU A 490 19.71 -33.17 10.07
N VAL A 491 20.87 -32.74 9.55
CA VAL A 491 22.15 -33.41 9.83
C VAL A 491 22.48 -33.35 11.32
N LEU A 492 22.32 -32.19 11.97
CA LEU A 492 22.55 -32.03 13.40
C LEU A 492 21.59 -32.88 14.23
N PHE A 493 20.33 -32.98 13.83
CA PHE A 493 19.37 -33.85 14.49
C PHE A 493 19.78 -35.32 14.38
N ARG A 494 20.21 -35.78 13.21
CA ARG A 494 20.64 -37.18 12.98
C ARG A 494 21.96 -37.52 13.68
N VAL A 495 22.93 -36.60 13.70
CA VAL A 495 24.27 -36.86 14.23
C VAL A 495 24.36 -36.62 15.73
N ALA A 496 23.72 -35.56 16.24
CA ALA A 496 23.87 -35.09 17.60
C ALA A 496 22.56 -35.14 18.42
N GLY A 497 21.43 -35.54 17.82
CA GLY A 497 20.13 -35.58 18.50
C GLY A 497 19.57 -34.20 18.86
N ILE A 498 20.19 -33.11 18.37
CA ILE A 498 19.78 -31.74 18.69
C ILE A 498 18.50 -31.43 17.91
N GLN A 499 17.37 -31.39 18.60
CA GLN A 499 16.11 -30.95 18.01
C GLN A 499 16.11 -29.44 17.80
N GLY A 500 15.49 -29.01 16.69
CA GLY A 500 15.24 -27.60 16.39
C GLY A 500 14.30 -26.92 17.40
N GLN A 501 13.90 -25.69 17.09
CA GLN A 501 13.07 -24.85 17.99
C GLN A 501 11.78 -25.56 18.43
N ALA A 502 11.71 -25.95 19.70
CA ALA A 502 10.51 -26.54 20.32
C ALA A 502 9.38 -25.49 20.50
N TYR A 503 8.16 -25.97 20.72
CA TYR A 503 7.03 -25.11 21.08
C TYR A 503 7.32 -24.38 22.40
N SER A 504 7.44 -23.05 22.35
CA SER A 504 7.49 -22.23 23.57
C SER A 504 6.12 -22.18 24.25
N ALA A 505 6.11 -21.89 25.55
CA ALA A 505 4.88 -21.69 26.32
C ALA A 505 3.99 -20.58 25.71
N GLU A 506 4.61 -19.53 25.17
CA GLU A 506 3.88 -18.44 24.49
C GLU A 506 3.19 -18.90 23.20
N MET A 507 3.81 -19.79 22.42
CA MET A 507 3.18 -20.34 21.21
C MET A 507 1.95 -21.18 21.55
N LYS A 508 2.04 -22.02 22.59
CA LYS A 508 0.91 -22.84 23.07
C LYS A 508 -0.19 -21.96 23.62
N ALA A 509 0.15 -20.95 24.42
CA ALA A 509 -0.80 -20.01 25.00
C ALA A 509 -1.61 -19.23 23.95
N VAL A 510 -1.06 -18.95 22.76
CA VAL A 510 -1.83 -18.35 21.65
C VAL A 510 -2.92 -19.30 21.17
N LEU A 511 -2.58 -20.58 20.96
CA LEU A 511 -3.52 -21.60 20.54
C LEU A 511 -4.61 -21.82 21.59
N ASP A 512 -4.20 -21.98 22.86
CA ASP A 512 -5.10 -22.23 23.99
C ASP A 512 -6.08 -21.06 24.21
N ARG A 513 -5.60 -19.81 24.15
CA ARG A 513 -6.47 -18.62 24.26
C ARG A 513 -7.48 -18.53 23.13
N MET A 514 -7.08 -18.86 21.91
CA MET A 514 -7.96 -18.74 20.75
C MET A 514 -8.97 -19.88 20.67
N GLN A 515 -8.66 -21.06 21.21
CA GLN A 515 -9.59 -22.18 21.36
C GLN A 515 -10.57 -21.99 22.54
N ALA A 516 -10.15 -21.30 23.61
CA ALA A 516 -10.97 -21.10 24.81
C ALA A 516 -12.03 -19.98 24.71
N MET A 517 -11.99 -19.14 23.67
CA MET A 517 -12.97 -18.06 23.50
C MET A 517 -14.24 -18.57 22.79
N PRO A 518 -15.45 -18.42 23.38
CA PRO A 518 -16.66 -19.02 22.85
C PRO A 518 -16.95 -18.57 21.41
N VAL A 519 -17.23 -19.56 20.57
CA VAL A 519 -17.74 -19.38 19.21
C VAL A 519 -19.21 -18.96 19.36
N GLY A 520 -19.51 -17.66 19.16
CA GLY A 520 -20.91 -17.19 19.07
C GLY A 520 -21.28 -15.88 19.77
N ALA A 521 -20.38 -15.20 20.50
CA ALA A 521 -20.78 -13.98 21.21
C ALA A 521 -20.80 -12.68 20.36
N ALA A 522 -20.33 -12.71 19.11
CA ALA A 522 -20.24 -11.51 18.25
C ALA A 522 -21.06 -11.58 16.95
N SER A 523 -21.78 -12.68 16.70
CA SER A 523 -22.55 -12.89 15.46
C SER A 523 -24.02 -12.47 15.54
N ALA A 524 -24.43 -11.72 16.57
CA ALA A 524 -25.83 -11.39 16.81
C ALA A 524 -26.20 -9.89 16.70
N GLU A 525 -25.26 -8.98 16.44
CA GLU A 525 -25.59 -7.57 16.15
C GLU A 525 -24.93 -7.11 14.85
N THR A 526 -25.50 -7.54 13.74
CA THR A 526 -25.20 -7.01 12.40
C THR A 526 -25.72 -5.57 12.30
N VAL A 527 -24.98 -4.59 12.82
CA VAL A 527 -25.32 -3.17 12.60
C VAL A 527 -24.88 -2.78 11.19
N VAL A 528 -25.79 -2.93 10.23
CA VAL A 528 -25.65 -2.38 8.88
C VAL A 528 -25.72 -0.85 8.96
N ILE A 529 -24.57 -0.19 9.07
CA ILE A 529 -24.49 1.27 8.87
C ILE A 529 -24.58 1.56 7.37
N GLY A 530 -25.79 1.62 6.80
CA GLY A 530 -25.91 1.89 5.36
C GLY A 530 -27.30 1.86 4.71
N ALA A 531 -28.39 1.61 5.43
CA ALA A 531 -29.74 1.74 4.86
C ALA A 531 -30.42 2.99 5.45
N ALA A 532 -30.55 4.03 4.63
CA ALA A 532 -31.42 5.15 4.92
C ALA A 532 -32.85 4.76 4.56
N GLY A 533 -33.77 4.91 5.53
CA GLY A 533 -35.21 5.14 5.37
C GLY A 533 -36.04 4.07 4.67
N GLU A 534 -36.84 3.33 5.44
CA GLU A 534 -38.30 3.23 5.25
C GLU A 534 -38.93 2.36 6.36
N ASP A 535 -40.04 2.88 6.90
CA ASP A 535 -41.10 2.23 7.68
C ASP A 535 -40.79 1.55 9.03
N GLU A 536 -40.79 2.37 10.09
CA GLU A 536 -41.30 1.98 11.41
C GLU A 536 -42.59 2.75 11.72
N THR A 537 -43.68 2.36 11.06
CA THR A 537 -45.05 2.64 11.55
C THR A 537 -45.99 1.53 11.13
N LYS A 538 -46.28 0.57 12.04
CA LYS A 538 -47.64 0.08 12.34
C LYS A 538 -47.64 -1.08 13.36
N LYS A 539 -48.27 -0.79 14.51
CA LYS A 539 -49.23 -1.62 15.29
C LYS A 539 -48.72 -2.96 15.85
N VAL A 540 -48.55 -3.16 17.16
CA VAL A 540 -49.52 -3.13 18.30
C VAL A 540 -50.83 -3.86 18.00
N GLU A 541 -51.09 -4.90 18.81
CA GLU A 541 -52.29 -5.75 18.93
C GLU A 541 -52.48 -6.89 17.91
N ALA A 542 -52.10 -8.11 18.30
CA ALA A 542 -53.01 -9.17 18.79
C ALA A 542 -52.21 -10.46 19.09
#